data_AF-A0A522AC24-F1
#
_entry.id   AF-A0A522AC24-F1
#
_cell.length_a   1.000
_cell.length_b   1.000
_cell.length_c   1.000
_cell.angle_alpha   90.00
_cell.angle_beta   90.00
_cell.angle_gamma   90.00
#
_symmetry.space_group_name_H-M   'P 1'
#
loop_
_entity.id
_entity.type
_entity.pdbx_description
1 polymer ?
#
loop_
_entity_poly.entity_id
_entity_poly.type
_entity_poly.pdbx_seq_one_letter_code
_entity_poly.pdbx_strand_id
1 'polypeptide(L)'
;MFTNIWRYRPRADVRGLQLFVPDVPKISLDRVADAVRLANLPITDDFRDAMHHFHNPPPAAPHDSPPTCGLHDEDVMVLLQRGLVRPIERAEVRNWVRCFSVPETSKNRRRFIAHPQSQNEATFNAGPRLASIDDLRQGIIDYNFGAVGDVKACFQHFALPLAAQPFFAFVVDSVPSSPAYALTTIPTGSRWSPSVAHTFT
;
A
#
# COMPACT_ATOMS: atom_id res chain seq x y z
N MET A 1 17.04 -23.25 5.29
CA MET A 1 18.20 -22.33 5.24
C MET A 1 18.15 -21.62 3.88
N PHE A 2 17.38 -20.55 3.75
CA PHE A 2 17.28 -19.79 2.49
C PHE A 2 18.17 -18.56 2.59
N THR A 3 19.29 -18.61 1.89
CA THR A 3 20.32 -17.57 1.83
C THR A 3 20.00 -16.57 0.71
N ASN A 4 20.03 -15.29 1.08
CA ASN A 4 20.48 -14.15 0.27
C ASN A 4 19.89 -13.95 -1.14
N ILE A 5 18.78 -13.21 -1.25
CA ILE A 5 18.41 -12.49 -2.50
C ILE A 5 17.86 -11.09 -2.22
N TRP A 6 18.51 -10.24 -1.41
CA TRP A 6 18.22 -8.79 -1.41
C TRP A 6 19.44 -7.97 -0.97
N ARG A 7 20.55 -8.07 -1.72
CA ARG A 7 21.60 -7.04 -1.69
C ARG A 7 21.77 -6.47 -3.10
N TYR A 8 20.92 -5.51 -3.44
CA TYR A 8 21.10 -4.74 -4.67
C TYR A 8 22.20 -3.70 -4.46
N ARG A 9 23.17 -3.68 -5.38
CA ARG A 9 24.14 -2.59 -5.53
C ARG A 9 23.43 -1.46 -6.31
N PRO A 10 23.45 -0.20 -5.86
CA PRO A 10 22.85 0.90 -6.60
C PRO A 10 23.52 0.98 -7.98
N ARG A 11 22.81 0.58 -9.03
CA ARG A 11 23.25 0.77 -10.41
C ARG A 11 22.42 1.91 -11.00
N ALA A 12 23.15 2.94 -11.44
CA ALA A 12 22.69 4.16 -12.11
C ALA A 12 22.07 5.23 -11.20
N ASP A 13 22.56 6.45 -11.38
CA ASP A 13 21.94 7.68 -10.90
C ASP A 13 20.57 7.84 -11.57
N VAL A 14 19.50 7.55 -10.83
CA VAL A 14 18.11 7.59 -11.32
C VAL A 14 17.46 8.97 -11.16
N ARG A 15 18.22 10.00 -10.77
CA ARG A 15 17.72 11.39 -10.57
C ARG A 15 17.10 12.00 -11.83
N GLY A 16 17.39 11.46 -13.03
CA GLY A 16 16.78 11.92 -14.28
C GLY A 16 15.35 11.43 -14.53
N LEU A 17 14.83 10.48 -13.74
CA LEU A 17 13.50 9.92 -13.92
C LEU A 17 12.50 10.58 -12.97
N GLN A 18 11.36 11.07 -13.47
CA GLN A 18 10.34 11.67 -12.62
C GLN A 18 9.55 10.63 -11.83
N LEU A 19 9.19 10.95 -10.58
CA LEU A 19 8.24 10.14 -9.81
C LEU A 19 6.84 10.23 -10.44
N PHE A 20 6.33 9.10 -10.92
CA PHE A 20 4.99 9.03 -11.46
C PHE A 20 4.00 8.59 -10.39
N VAL A 21 3.05 9.47 -10.10
CA VAL A 21 1.92 9.22 -9.21
C VAL A 21 0.64 9.50 -10.00
N PRO A 22 -0.19 8.48 -10.28
CA PRO A 22 -1.44 8.70 -10.99
C PRO A 22 -2.42 9.45 -10.09
N ASP A 23 -3.22 10.30 -10.72
CA ASP A 23 -4.34 10.96 -10.04
C ASP A 23 -5.56 10.03 -10.08
N VAL A 24 -6.05 9.64 -8.91
CA VAL A 24 -7.20 8.75 -8.76
C VAL A 24 -8.13 9.28 -7.67
N PRO A 25 -9.46 9.13 -7.84
CA PRO A 25 -10.41 9.50 -6.80
C PRO A 25 -10.20 8.64 -5.56
N LYS A 26 -10.43 9.22 -4.37
CA LYS A 26 -10.29 8.53 -3.09
C LYS A 26 -11.67 8.28 -2.47
N ILE A 27 -11.88 7.08 -1.95
CA ILE A 27 -13.05 6.63 -1.22
C ILE A 27 -12.62 6.14 0.17
N SER A 28 -13.36 6.49 1.22
CA SER A 28 -13.08 5.97 2.57
C SER A 28 -13.45 4.50 2.68
N LEU A 29 -12.75 3.77 3.55
CA LEU A 29 -13.07 2.38 3.85
C LEU A 29 -14.51 2.21 4.38
N ASP A 30 -15.02 3.17 5.16
CA ASP A 30 -16.42 3.16 5.61
C ASP A 30 -17.40 3.22 4.44
N ARG A 31 -17.13 4.08 3.44
CA ARG A 31 -17.97 4.17 2.24
C ARG A 31 -17.89 2.92 1.38
N VAL A 32 -16.74 2.24 1.36
CA VAL A 32 -16.62 0.91 0.73
C VAL A 32 -17.52 -0.09 1.45
N ALA A 33 -17.45 -0.16 2.78
CA ALA A 33 -18.29 -1.05 3.57
C ALA A 33 -19.79 -0.76 3.38
N ASP A 34 -20.18 0.51 3.32
CA ASP A 34 -21.56 0.90 3.04
C ASP A 34 -22.01 0.52 1.63
N ALA A 35 -21.15 0.70 0.62
CA ALA A 35 -21.45 0.29 -0.75
C ALA A 35 -21.66 -1.23 -0.86
N VAL A 36 -20.81 -2.03 -0.20
CA VAL A 36 -20.94 -3.50 -0.14
C VAL A 36 -22.26 -3.91 0.50
N ARG A 37 -22.64 -3.27 1.62
CA ARG A 37 -23.93 -3.52 2.29
C ARG A 37 -25.12 -3.15 1.41
N LEU A 38 -25.09 -1.98 0.78
CA LEU A 38 -26.16 -1.49 -0.08
C LEU A 38 -26.34 -2.35 -1.34
N ALA A 39 -25.24 -2.90 -1.87
CA ALA A 39 -25.26 -3.82 -3.00
C ALA A 39 -25.69 -5.25 -2.61
N ASN A 40 -25.98 -5.50 -1.32
CA ASN A 40 -26.32 -6.81 -0.77
C ASN A 40 -25.26 -7.89 -1.11
N LEU A 41 -23.99 -7.48 -1.18
CA LEU A 41 -22.86 -8.37 -1.44
C LEU A 41 -22.44 -9.05 -0.13
N PRO A 42 -22.01 -10.33 -0.18
CA PRO A 42 -21.54 -11.03 1.00
C PRO A 42 -20.28 -10.36 1.55
N ILE A 43 -20.34 -9.91 2.81
CA ILE A 43 -19.16 -9.44 3.54
C ILE A 43 -18.35 -10.67 3.96
N THR A 44 -17.20 -10.87 3.32
CA THR A 44 -16.28 -11.94 3.68
C THR A 44 -15.58 -11.68 5.01
N ASP A 45 -15.16 -12.74 5.69
CA ASP A 45 -14.33 -12.62 6.89
C ASP A 45 -13.01 -11.89 6.58
N ASP A 46 -12.40 -12.14 5.42
CA ASP A 46 -11.19 -11.45 4.98
C ASP A 46 -11.37 -9.93 4.84
N PHE A 47 -12.52 -9.49 4.33
CA PHE A 47 -12.83 -8.05 4.25
C PHE A 47 -13.01 -7.47 5.65
N ARG A 48 -13.72 -8.18 6.53
CA ARG A 48 -13.92 -7.75 7.91
C ARG A 48 -12.60 -7.64 8.66
N ASP A 49 -11.72 -8.60 8.49
CA ASP A 49 -10.39 -8.62 9.11
C ASP A 49 -9.50 -7.51 8.56
N ALA A 50 -9.53 -7.26 7.24
CA ALA A 50 -8.82 -6.14 6.63
C ALA A 50 -9.34 -4.80 7.16
N MET A 51 -10.66 -4.62 7.25
CA MET A 51 -11.30 -3.45 7.84
C MET A 51 -10.89 -3.27 9.29
N HIS A 52 -10.98 -4.33 10.11
CA HIS A 52 -10.56 -4.31 11.50
C HIS A 52 -9.08 -3.92 11.62
N HIS A 53 -8.22 -4.46 10.76
CA HIS A 53 -6.79 -4.20 10.80
C HIS A 53 -6.44 -2.74 10.43
N PHE A 54 -7.09 -2.17 9.42
CA PHE A 54 -6.88 -0.77 9.03
C PHE A 54 -7.56 0.23 9.97
N HIS A 55 -8.54 -0.17 10.78
CA HIS A 55 -9.14 0.70 11.81
C HIS A 55 -8.46 0.57 13.16
N ASN A 56 -7.98 -0.63 13.50
CA ASN A 56 -7.39 -0.98 14.78
C ASN A 56 -6.02 -1.66 14.58
N PRO A 57 -5.02 -0.92 14.07
CA PRO A 57 -3.68 -1.48 13.86
C PRO A 57 -3.05 -1.92 15.20
N PRO A 58 -2.53 -3.14 15.33
CA PRO A 58 -1.73 -3.56 16.49
C PRO A 58 -0.48 -2.68 16.73
N PRO A 59 0.20 -2.84 17.88
CA PRO A 59 1.47 -2.16 18.13
C PRO A 59 2.58 -2.54 17.13
N ALA A 60 3.51 -1.62 16.87
CA ALA A 60 4.65 -1.83 16.00
C ALA A 60 5.83 -2.50 16.71
N ALA A 61 6.47 -3.46 16.04
CA ALA A 61 7.81 -3.93 16.39
C ALA A 61 8.88 -3.02 15.73
N PRO A 62 9.95 -2.66 16.43
CA PRO A 62 11.08 -1.94 15.84
C PRO A 62 11.86 -2.85 14.88
N HIS A 63 12.41 -2.29 13.79
CA HIS A 63 13.20 -3.05 12.81
C HIS A 63 14.45 -2.32 12.31
N ASP A 64 15.53 -3.09 12.18
CA ASP A 64 16.79 -2.70 11.56
C ASP A 64 16.87 -3.23 10.13
N SER A 65 16.82 -2.32 9.14
CA SER A 65 17.59 -2.35 7.87
C SER A 65 16.98 -1.40 6.82
N PRO A 66 17.72 -0.48 6.20
CA PRO A 66 17.17 0.50 5.23
C PRO A 66 16.89 -0.08 3.82
N PRO A 67 16.03 0.55 2.99
CA PRO A 67 15.69 0.13 1.62
C PRO A 67 16.70 0.56 0.53
N THR A 68 16.49 0.09 -0.70
CA THR A 68 17.44 0.07 -1.83
C THR A 68 17.49 1.33 -2.71
N CYS A 69 16.59 2.31 -2.53
CA CYS A 69 16.71 3.71 -2.97
C CYS A 69 15.83 4.58 -2.06
N GLY A 70 16.37 5.55 -1.32
CA GLY A 70 15.55 6.41 -0.45
C GLY A 70 14.53 7.24 -1.24
N LEU A 71 13.55 7.84 -0.55
CA LEU A 71 12.82 8.97 -1.12
C LEU A 71 13.71 10.21 -1.06
N HIS A 72 13.62 11.05 -2.09
CA HIS A 72 14.20 12.39 -2.07
C HIS A 72 13.14 13.43 -1.72
N ASP A 73 13.56 14.64 -1.32
CA ASP A 73 12.63 15.73 -1.01
C ASP A 73 11.69 16.04 -2.18
N GLU A 74 12.18 15.99 -3.41
CA GLU A 74 11.37 16.14 -4.62
C GLU A 74 10.25 15.09 -4.74
N ASP A 75 10.50 13.86 -4.30
CA ASP A 75 9.50 12.78 -4.32
C ASP A 75 8.39 13.09 -3.34
N VAL A 76 8.77 13.55 -2.15
CA VAL A 76 7.85 13.91 -1.08
C VAL A 76 6.96 15.07 -1.51
N MET A 77 7.53 16.07 -2.19
CA MET A 77 6.75 17.19 -2.74
C MET A 77 5.70 16.71 -3.75
N VAL A 78 6.05 15.80 -4.65
CA VAL A 78 5.08 15.18 -5.59
C VAL A 78 4.01 14.40 -4.83
N LEU A 79 4.39 13.62 -3.83
CA LEU A 79 3.45 12.83 -3.02
C LEU A 79 2.49 13.71 -2.21
N LEU A 80 2.97 14.84 -1.66
CA LEU A 80 2.16 15.84 -0.97
C LEU A 80 1.17 16.50 -1.93
N GLN A 81 1.64 16.94 -3.10
CA GLN A 81 0.79 17.56 -4.12
C GLN A 81 -0.33 16.62 -4.59
N ARG A 82 -0.05 15.32 -4.67
CA ARG A 82 -1.02 14.27 -5.03
C ARG A 82 -1.85 13.80 -3.83
N GLY A 83 -1.57 14.33 -2.65
CA GLY A 83 -2.20 13.97 -1.39
C GLY A 83 -2.08 12.49 -1.06
N LEU A 84 -1.03 11.79 -1.51
CA LEU A 84 -0.73 10.41 -1.11
C LEU A 84 -0.05 10.35 0.25
N VAL A 85 0.57 11.46 0.66
CA VAL A 85 1.12 11.64 2.00
C VAL A 85 0.64 12.96 2.58
N ARG A 86 0.68 13.08 3.90
CA ARG A 86 0.51 14.33 4.63
C ARG A 86 1.58 14.50 5.70
N PRO A 87 1.89 15.73 6.12
CA PRO A 87 2.72 15.95 7.30
C PRO A 87 2.09 15.35 8.56
N ILE A 88 2.95 14.89 9.47
CA ILE A 88 2.57 14.40 10.80
C ILE A 88 3.67 14.74 11.81
N GLU A 89 3.31 14.86 13.08
CA GLU A 89 4.28 15.04 14.17
C GLU A 89 5.15 13.81 14.32
N ARG A 90 6.47 14.00 14.47
CA ARG A 90 7.43 12.90 14.58
C ARG A 90 7.15 11.98 15.78
N ALA A 91 6.62 12.55 16.87
CA ALA A 91 6.23 11.81 18.08
C ALA A 91 5.06 10.82 17.84
N GLU A 92 4.29 10.99 16.78
CA GLU A 92 3.16 10.13 16.44
C GLU A 92 3.57 8.92 15.59
N VAL A 93 4.74 8.97 14.95
CA VAL A 93 5.20 7.92 14.03
C VAL A 93 5.34 6.58 14.76
N ARG A 94 4.80 5.50 14.15
CA ARG A 94 4.94 4.11 14.64
C ARG A 94 5.68 3.17 13.67
N ASN A 95 6.13 3.67 12.50
CA ASN A 95 7.08 2.98 11.60
C ASN A 95 6.69 1.55 11.13
N TRP A 96 5.44 1.32 10.72
CA TRP A 96 5.11 0.07 10.02
C TRP A 96 5.53 0.03 8.56
N VAL A 97 5.69 1.20 7.95
CA VAL A 97 5.91 1.33 6.51
C VAL A 97 7.29 1.90 6.21
N ARG A 98 7.90 1.31 5.19
CA ARG A 98 9.06 1.88 4.52
C ARG A 98 8.62 2.42 3.18
N CYS A 99 9.02 3.64 2.90
CA CYS A 99 8.69 4.33 1.67
C CYS A 99 9.97 4.51 0.85
N PHE A 100 9.91 4.12 -0.41
CA PHE A 100 11.02 4.26 -1.34
C PHE A 100 10.51 4.40 -2.78
N SER A 101 11.39 4.79 -3.68
CA SER A 101 11.10 4.79 -5.12
C SER A 101 11.87 3.69 -5.84
N VAL A 102 11.29 3.16 -6.91
CA VAL A 102 11.95 2.16 -7.78
C VAL A 102 11.92 2.66 -9.22
N PRO A 103 13.04 2.61 -9.95
CA PRO A 103 13.06 3.00 -11.37
C PRO A 103 12.28 1.99 -12.22
N GLU A 104 11.40 2.49 -13.09
CA GLU A 104 10.77 1.74 -14.19
C GLU A 104 11.32 2.29 -15.51
N THR A 105 12.54 1.87 -15.89
CA THR A 105 13.27 2.39 -17.07
C THR A 105 12.50 2.23 -18.37
N SER A 106 11.81 1.10 -18.56
CA SER A 106 10.96 0.85 -19.73
C SER A 106 9.77 1.82 -19.86
N LYS A 107 9.41 2.51 -18.77
CA LYS A 107 8.33 3.50 -18.71
C LYS A 107 8.86 4.92 -18.49
N ASN A 108 10.18 5.12 -18.54
CA ASN A 108 10.87 6.38 -18.30
C ASN A 108 10.37 7.13 -17.04
N ARG A 109 10.20 6.42 -15.93
CA ARG A 109 9.67 7.00 -14.68
C ARG A 109 10.18 6.27 -13.43
N ARG A 110 9.98 6.86 -12.25
CA ARG A 110 10.09 6.18 -10.95
C ARG A 110 8.70 5.86 -10.42
N ARG A 111 8.57 4.74 -9.71
CA ARG A 111 7.35 4.31 -9.03
C ARG A 111 7.53 4.40 -7.52
N PHE A 112 6.57 5.03 -6.86
CA PHE A 112 6.48 5.04 -5.40
C PHE A 112 6.12 3.64 -4.86
N ILE A 113 6.83 3.19 -3.82
CA ILE A 113 6.57 1.94 -3.11
C ILE A 113 6.36 2.25 -1.63
N ALA A 114 5.20 1.85 -1.11
CA ALA A 114 4.91 1.74 0.31
C ALA A 114 5.00 0.27 0.73
N HIS A 115 6.06 -0.09 1.45
CA HIS A 115 6.36 -1.45 1.90
C HIS A 115 6.12 -1.60 3.41
N PRO A 116 4.95 -2.11 3.83
CA PRO A 116 4.59 -2.25 5.23
C PRO A 116 5.11 -3.58 5.81
N GLN A 117 6.42 -3.78 5.79
CA GLN A 117 7.04 -5.06 6.19
C GLN A 117 6.66 -5.48 7.60
N SER A 118 6.80 -4.56 8.58
CA SER A 118 6.53 -4.85 9.99
C SER A 118 5.07 -5.25 10.22
N GLN A 119 4.15 -4.60 9.51
CA GLN A 119 2.73 -4.98 9.52
C GLN A 119 2.51 -6.38 8.97
N ASN A 120 3.13 -6.69 7.82
CA ASN A 120 2.97 -8.00 7.18
C ASN A 120 3.55 -9.14 8.02
N GLU A 121 4.65 -8.90 8.73
CA GLU A 121 5.26 -9.86 9.66
C GLU A 121 4.38 -10.06 10.89
N ALA A 122 3.86 -8.98 11.49
CA ALA A 122 2.98 -9.04 12.66
C ALA A 122 1.64 -9.76 12.37
N THR A 123 1.21 -9.80 11.10
CA THR A 123 -0.05 -10.42 10.67
C THR A 123 0.17 -11.66 9.80
N PHE A 124 1.35 -12.29 9.87
CA PHE A 124 1.74 -13.37 8.96
C PHE A 124 0.74 -14.55 8.89
N ASN A 125 0.10 -14.89 10.01
CA ASN A 125 -0.85 -16.02 10.09
C ASN A 125 -2.28 -15.66 9.68
N ALA A 126 -2.58 -14.38 9.45
CA ALA A 126 -3.91 -13.88 9.16
C ALA A 126 -3.99 -13.31 7.73
N GLY A 127 -3.44 -13.97 6.71
CA GLY A 127 -3.54 -13.46 5.33
C GLY A 127 -4.94 -13.68 4.72
N PRO A 128 -5.31 -12.90 3.69
CA PRO A 128 -6.56 -13.14 2.98
C PRO A 128 -6.62 -14.51 2.32
N ARG A 129 -7.82 -15.10 2.33
CA ARG A 129 -8.16 -16.37 1.70
C ARG A 129 -8.93 -16.11 0.41
N LEU A 130 -8.30 -15.41 -0.52
CA LEU A 130 -8.87 -15.19 -1.86
C LEU A 130 -9.03 -16.54 -2.58
N ALA A 131 -10.10 -16.65 -3.37
CA ALA A 131 -10.35 -17.82 -4.21
C ALA A 131 -9.16 -18.11 -5.13
N SER A 132 -8.88 -19.40 -5.37
CA SER A 132 -7.82 -19.77 -6.29
C SER A 132 -8.21 -19.45 -7.74
N ILE A 133 -7.22 -19.35 -8.62
CA ILE A 133 -7.48 -19.15 -10.05
C ILE A 133 -8.34 -20.29 -10.61
N ASP A 134 -8.19 -21.51 -10.11
CA ASP A 134 -8.97 -22.66 -10.57
C ASP A 134 -10.43 -22.58 -10.10
N ASP A 135 -10.68 -22.12 -8.86
CA ASP A 135 -12.03 -21.86 -8.37
C ASP A 135 -12.73 -20.79 -9.23
N LEU A 136 -12.01 -19.72 -9.57
CA LEU A 136 -12.53 -18.65 -10.43
C LEU A 136 -12.80 -19.13 -11.87
N ARG A 137 -11.93 -20.00 -12.40
CA ARG A 137 -12.08 -20.57 -13.75
C ARG A 137 -13.30 -21.44 -13.89
N GLN A 138 -13.63 -22.24 -12.88
CA GLN A 138 -14.82 -23.10 -12.91
C GLN A 138 -16.11 -22.28 -13.05
N GLY A 139 -16.15 -21.06 -12.49
CA GLY A 139 -17.30 -20.17 -12.59
C GLY A 139 -17.51 -19.51 -13.95
N ILE A 140 -16.55 -19.60 -14.89
CA ILE A 140 -16.60 -18.90 -16.19
C ILE A 140 -16.66 -19.83 -17.41
N ILE A 141 -16.76 -21.15 -17.21
CA ILE A 141 -16.65 -22.17 -18.29
C ILE A 141 -17.72 -21.99 -19.38
N ASP A 142 -18.91 -21.49 -19.03
CA ASP A 142 -20.05 -21.40 -19.95
C ASP A 142 -20.22 -20.03 -20.63
N TYR A 143 -19.26 -19.11 -20.46
CA TYR A 143 -19.34 -17.77 -21.04
C TYR A 143 -18.62 -17.67 -22.39
N ASN A 144 -19.35 -17.24 -23.42
CA ASN A 144 -18.82 -17.10 -24.79
C ASN A 144 -18.03 -15.81 -25.03
N PHE A 145 -18.12 -14.83 -24.13
CA PHE A 145 -17.47 -13.53 -24.23
C PHE A 145 -16.99 -13.07 -22.85
N GLY A 146 -15.84 -12.40 -22.81
CA GLY A 146 -15.28 -11.81 -21.59
C GLY A 146 -14.71 -10.43 -21.86
N ALA A 147 -14.82 -9.54 -20.89
CA ALA A 147 -14.15 -8.26 -20.88
C ALA A 147 -13.14 -8.23 -19.73
N VAL A 148 -11.94 -7.68 -19.99
CA VAL A 148 -10.91 -7.51 -18.97
C VAL A 148 -10.72 -6.02 -18.73
N GLY A 149 -10.86 -5.61 -17.48
CA GLY A 149 -10.58 -4.26 -17.02
C GLY A 149 -9.40 -4.24 -16.04
N ASP A 150 -8.50 -3.28 -16.19
CA ASP A 150 -7.44 -3.01 -15.21
C ASP A 150 -7.76 -1.73 -14.43
N VAL A 151 -7.89 -1.84 -13.11
CA VAL A 151 -8.10 -0.69 -12.23
C VAL A 151 -6.75 -0.06 -11.91
N LYS A 152 -6.40 0.95 -12.70
CA LYS A 152 -5.16 1.72 -12.53
C LYS A 152 -4.99 2.19 -11.09
N ALA A 153 -3.86 1.81 -10.50
CA ALA A 153 -3.48 2.16 -9.14
C ALA A 153 -4.57 1.87 -8.09
N CYS A 154 -5.25 0.72 -8.24
CA CYS A 154 -6.38 0.28 -7.41
C CYS A 154 -6.26 0.66 -5.91
N PHE A 155 -5.13 0.38 -5.26
CA PHE A 155 -4.97 0.64 -3.83
C PHE A 155 -4.96 2.14 -3.44
N GLN A 156 -4.61 3.04 -4.35
CA GLN A 156 -4.62 4.49 -4.11
C GLN A 156 -6.04 5.06 -4.08
N HIS A 157 -7.04 4.31 -4.52
CA HIS A 157 -8.45 4.71 -4.38
C HIS A 157 -8.92 4.61 -2.93
N PHE A 158 -8.34 3.75 -2.09
CA PHE A 158 -8.85 3.51 -0.74
C PHE A 158 -8.11 4.36 0.30
N ALA A 159 -8.82 5.33 0.89
CA ALA A 159 -8.29 6.21 1.91
C ALA A 159 -8.04 5.45 3.22
N LEU A 160 -6.86 5.66 3.81
CA LEU A 160 -6.47 5.09 5.09
C LEU A 160 -7.12 5.89 6.24
N PRO A 161 -7.81 5.25 7.20
CA PRO A 161 -8.41 5.95 8.34
C PRO A 161 -7.38 6.75 9.13
N LEU A 162 -7.75 7.97 9.57
CA LEU A 162 -6.82 8.89 10.26
C LEU A 162 -6.10 8.24 11.45
N ALA A 163 -6.79 7.38 12.20
CA ALA A 163 -6.24 6.66 13.35
C ALA A 163 -5.13 5.67 12.98
N ALA A 164 -5.12 5.14 11.76
CA ALA A 164 -4.10 4.20 11.30
C ALA A 164 -2.91 4.86 10.59
N GLN A 165 -3.07 6.09 10.10
CA GLN A 165 -2.01 6.80 9.39
C GLN A 165 -0.68 6.94 10.18
N PRO A 166 -0.67 7.14 11.51
CA PRO A 166 0.57 7.15 12.29
C PRO A 166 1.39 5.85 12.20
N PHE A 167 0.71 4.71 11.97
CA PHE A 167 1.35 3.42 11.77
C PHE A 167 2.03 3.34 10.41
N PHE A 168 1.37 3.87 9.39
CA PHE A 168 1.91 3.98 8.04
C PHE A 168 2.60 5.34 7.81
N ALA A 169 3.32 5.83 8.82
CA ALA A 169 4.16 7.01 8.73
C ALA A 169 5.64 6.66 8.60
N PHE A 170 6.39 7.56 7.97
CA PHE A 170 7.81 7.43 7.69
C PHE A 170 8.53 8.78 7.83
N VAL A 171 9.84 8.72 8.04
CA VAL A 171 10.76 9.87 7.97
C VAL A 171 11.64 9.70 6.75
N VAL A 172 11.94 10.79 6.05
CA VAL A 172 12.77 10.76 4.82
C VAL A 172 14.23 10.47 5.18
N ASP A 173 14.73 11.19 6.18
CA ASP A 173 16.06 11.02 6.74
C ASP A 173 15.99 10.67 8.23
N SER A 174 17.02 9.98 8.72
CA SER A 174 17.12 9.56 10.13
C SER A 174 17.47 10.72 11.07
N VAL A 175 17.76 11.92 10.57
CA VAL A 175 18.09 13.09 11.39
C VAL A 175 16.90 13.47 12.27
N PRO A 176 17.10 13.80 13.56
CA PRO A 176 16.00 14.13 14.48
C PRO A 176 15.08 15.27 14.02
N SER A 177 15.64 16.25 13.30
CA SER A 177 14.90 17.39 12.76
C SER A 177 14.16 17.11 11.45
N SER A 178 14.31 15.91 10.88
CA SER A 178 13.68 15.59 9.60
C SER A 178 12.16 15.50 9.74
N PRO A 179 11.41 16.09 8.78
CA PRO A 179 9.96 16.02 8.77
C PRO A 179 9.48 14.57 8.64
N ALA A 180 8.34 14.29 9.25
CA ALA A 180 7.65 13.02 9.15
C ALA A 180 6.39 13.14 8.30
N TYR A 181 6.07 12.07 7.59
CA TYR A 181 4.92 12.01 6.69
C TYR A 181 4.14 10.72 6.90
N ALA A 182 2.82 10.79 6.80
CA ALA A 182 1.94 9.64 6.89
C ALA A 182 1.27 9.37 5.54
N LEU A 183 1.12 8.09 5.18
CA LEU A 183 0.31 7.69 4.03
C LEU A 183 -1.15 8.09 4.25
N THR A 184 -1.84 8.47 3.17
CA THR A 184 -3.27 8.80 3.20
C THR A 184 -4.14 7.71 2.57
N THR A 185 -3.53 6.71 1.93
CA THR A 185 -4.21 5.58 1.28
C THR A 185 -3.64 4.27 1.79
N ILE A 186 -4.37 3.17 1.64
CA ILE A 186 -3.85 1.85 2.03
C ILE A 186 -2.55 1.56 1.25
N PRO A 187 -1.52 0.98 1.88
CA PRO A 187 -0.23 0.79 1.24
C PRO A 187 -0.29 -0.34 0.21
N THR A 188 0.36 -0.14 -0.93
CA THR A 188 0.40 -1.12 -2.03
C THR A 188 1.04 -2.45 -1.65
N GLY A 189 1.93 -2.47 -0.66
CA GLY A 189 2.62 -3.68 -0.20
C GLY A 189 1.96 -4.39 0.98
N SER A 190 0.82 -3.93 1.49
CA SER A 190 0.14 -4.65 2.58
C SER A 190 -0.56 -5.88 2.06
N ARG A 191 -0.45 -6.98 2.83
CA ARG A 191 -1.17 -8.22 2.58
C ARG A 191 -2.69 -8.09 2.72
N TRP A 192 -3.18 -7.06 3.40
CA TRP A 192 -4.61 -6.81 3.59
C TRP A 192 -5.22 -5.94 2.50
N SER A 193 -4.40 -5.20 1.73
CA SER A 193 -4.89 -4.34 0.65
C SER A 193 -5.64 -5.12 -0.45
N PRO A 194 -5.21 -6.33 -0.86
CA PRO A 194 -5.96 -7.16 -1.80
C PRO A 194 -7.38 -7.50 -1.32
N SER A 195 -7.63 -7.74 -0.02
CA SER A 195 -8.98 -8.05 0.47
C SER A 195 -9.93 -6.88 0.28
N VAL A 196 -9.46 -5.66 0.58
CA VAL A 196 -10.25 -4.44 0.39
C VAL A 196 -10.58 -4.24 -1.09
N ALA A 197 -9.57 -4.40 -1.95
CA ALA A 197 -9.74 -4.26 -3.39
C ALA A 197 -10.69 -5.31 -3.96
N HIS A 198 -10.50 -6.59 -3.61
CA HIS A 198 -11.29 -7.71 -4.11
C HIS A 198 -12.77 -7.58 -3.77
N THR A 199 -13.11 -7.09 -2.58
CA THR A 199 -14.52 -6.90 -2.20
C THR A 199 -15.17 -5.70 -2.92
N PHE A 200 -14.37 -4.73 -3.35
CA PHE A 200 -14.88 -3.55 -4.07
C PHE A 200 -15.06 -3.79 -5.58
N THR A 201 -14.25 -4.66 -6.18
CA THR A 201 -14.24 -4.97 -7.62
C THR A 201 -15.08 -6.19 -7.96
#